data_AF-A0A7Y6JZ67-F1
#
_entry.id   AF-A0A7Y6JZ67-F1
#
_cell.length_a   1.000
_cell.length_b   1.000
_cell.length_c   1.000
_cell.angle_alpha   90.00
_cell.angle_beta   90.00
_cell.angle_gamma   90.00
#
_symmetry.space_group_name_H-M   'P 1'
#
loop_
_entity.id
_entity.type
_entity.pdbx_description
1 polymer ?
#
loop_
_entity_poly.entity_id
_entity_poly.type
_entity_poly.pdbx_seq_one_letter_code
_entity_poly.pdbx_strand_id
1 'polypeptide(L)'
;MSITVNFPAEVRDWIAANLSRGVAPQAIVNELVSRNNAAELAAAMVEAVASAFLYGMALPGDKLEVGGAPLSYQPEPLRVPEGPLIQLGERKVRVLSRLQRPAAVHLANFLSADECEQLIALAQPRLDRSAVVDPVTGRDVIAAHRSSHGMFFRLGETPLIARIEARIAELTATPVENGEGLQMLHYEEGAESTPHVDYLMTGNAANRESIGRSGQRMGTLLMYLKDVEGGGETVFPQLGWSVVPQRGHALYFEYGNRYGMCDPSSLHASTPLRTGDKWVATKWIRTRRFVPRIQA
;
A
#
# COMPACT_ATOMS: atom_id res chain seq x y z
N MET A 1 24.31 25.89 -3.48
CA MET A 1 24.13 26.16 -2.03
C MET A 1 22.63 26.10 -1.79
N SER A 2 22.17 25.40 -0.75
CA SER A 2 20.74 25.44 -0.40
C SER A 2 20.42 26.72 0.35
N ILE A 3 19.20 27.23 0.18
CA ILE A 3 18.66 28.34 0.95
C ILE A 3 17.33 27.94 1.57
N THR A 4 17.08 28.39 2.80
CA THR A 4 15.78 28.23 3.45
C THR A 4 14.88 29.41 3.12
N VAL A 5 13.68 29.15 2.62
CA VAL A 5 12.68 30.16 2.27
C VAL A 5 11.36 29.92 3.01
N ASN A 6 10.56 30.98 3.14
CA ASN A 6 9.21 30.86 3.68
C ASN A 6 8.31 30.09 2.70
N PHE A 7 7.55 29.13 3.20
CA PHE A 7 6.59 28.35 2.43
C PHE A 7 5.23 28.33 3.14
N PRO A 8 4.37 29.34 2.89
CA PRO A 8 3.10 29.46 3.59
C PRO A 8 2.19 28.25 3.39
N ALA A 9 1.51 27.83 4.47
CA ALA A 9 0.60 26.69 4.45
C ALA A 9 -0.50 26.82 3.38
N GLU A 10 -1.02 28.04 3.16
CA GLU A 10 -2.04 28.30 2.13
C GLU A 10 -1.53 27.96 0.71
N VAL A 11 -0.28 28.31 0.39
CA VAL A 11 0.33 28.01 -0.91
C VAL A 11 0.56 26.50 -1.03
N ARG A 12 1.11 25.88 0.01
CA ARG A 12 1.32 24.42 0.06
C ARG A 12 0.01 23.65 -0.13
N ASP A 13 -1.04 24.03 0.59
CA ASP A 13 -2.34 23.37 0.56
C ASP A 13 -3.04 23.60 -0.78
N TRP A 14 -2.86 24.78 -1.39
CA TRP A 14 -3.30 25.05 -2.75
C TRP A 14 -2.59 24.18 -3.79
N ILE A 15 -1.26 24.02 -3.70
CA ILE A 15 -0.49 23.10 -4.57
C ILE A 15 -1.01 21.67 -4.40
N ALA A 16 -1.14 21.20 -3.15
CA ALA A 16 -1.64 19.87 -2.83
C ALA A 16 -3.03 19.63 -3.44
N ALA A 17 -3.96 20.58 -3.30
CA ALA A 17 -5.30 20.49 -3.86
C ALA A 17 -5.34 20.47 -5.40
N ASN A 18 -4.39 21.12 -6.07
CA ASN A 18 -4.28 21.06 -7.54
C ASN A 18 -3.70 19.72 -8.00
N LEU A 19 -2.62 19.25 -7.36
CA LEU A 19 -2.03 17.94 -7.65
C LEU A 19 -3.04 16.80 -7.43
N SER A 20 -3.82 16.85 -6.34
CA SER A 20 -4.87 15.85 -6.07
C SER A 20 -6.01 15.86 -7.10
N ARG A 21 -6.20 16.96 -7.84
CA ARG A 21 -7.16 17.07 -8.95
C ARG A 21 -6.56 16.65 -10.30
N GLY A 22 -5.31 16.20 -10.33
CA GLY A 22 -4.62 15.77 -11.56
C GLY A 22 -4.07 16.93 -12.39
N VAL A 23 -3.96 18.14 -11.84
CA VAL A 23 -3.30 19.26 -12.53
C VAL A 23 -1.82 18.96 -12.66
N ALA A 24 -1.29 19.08 -13.89
CA ALA A 24 0.13 18.81 -14.16
C ALA A 24 1.04 19.73 -13.33
N PRO A 25 2.12 19.21 -12.69
CA PRO A 25 3.03 20.01 -11.87
C PRO A 25 3.54 21.28 -12.55
N GLN A 26 3.90 21.19 -13.84
CA GLN A 26 4.40 22.34 -14.60
C GLN A 26 3.35 23.45 -14.76
N ALA A 27 2.07 23.12 -14.87
CA ALA A 27 1.01 24.13 -14.93
C ALA A 27 0.88 24.88 -13.60
N ILE A 28 1.06 24.19 -12.47
CA ILE A 28 1.08 24.80 -11.14
C ILE A 28 2.30 25.72 -10.98
N VAL A 29 3.48 25.29 -11.44
CA VAL A 29 4.70 26.13 -11.47
C VAL A 29 4.45 27.41 -12.27
N ASN A 30 3.89 27.30 -13.48
CA ASN A 30 3.61 28.46 -14.32
C ASN A 30 2.64 29.46 -13.66
N GLU A 31 1.63 28.95 -12.96
CA GLU A 31 0.67 29.77 -12.20
C GLU A 31 1.31 30.45 -10.97
N LEU A 32 2.27 29.81 -10.31
CA LEU A 32 3.01 30.48 -9.23
C LEU A 32 3.94 31.57 -9.77
N VAL A 33 4.56 31.35 -10.93
CA VAL A 33 5.41 32.33 -11.61
C VAL A 33 4.59 33.54 -12.08
N SER A 34 3.39 33.34 -12.61
CA SER A 34 2.49 34.45 -13.00
C SER A 34 2.07 35.31 -11.80
N ARG A 35 2.15 34.75 -10.58
CA ARG A 35 1.92 35.42 -9.29
C ARG A 35 3.20 35.97 -8.65
N ASN A 36 4.22 36.26 -9.46
CA ASN A 36 5.51 36.85 -9.04
C ASN A 36 6.40 35.97 -8.15
N ASN A 37 6.25 34.65 -8.17
CA ASN A 37 7.27 33.77 -7.58
C ASN A 37 8.44 33.59 -8.56
N ALA A 38 9.67 33.59 -8.05
CA ALA A 38 10.83 33.19 -8.86
C ALA A 38 10.64 31.75 -9.38
N ALA A 39 11.05 31.48 -10.63
CA ALA A 39 10.82 30.18 -11.28
C ALA A 39 11.41 29.01 -10.49
N GLU A 40 12.63 29.16 -9.97
CA GLU A 40 13.29 28.13 -9.14
C GLU A 40 12.53 27.87 -7.83
N LEU A 41 12.01 28.94 -7.20
CA LEU A 41 11.21 28.82 -5.99
C LEU A 41 9.88 28.11 -6.26
N ALA A 42 9.18 28.52 -7.32
CA ALA A 42 7.92 27.89 -7.73
C ALA A 42 8.10 26.40 -8.04
N ALA A 43 9.17 26.04 -8.76
CA ALA A 43 9.52 24.66 -9.05
C ALA A 43 9.78 23.87 -7.76
N ALA A 44 10.60 24.40 -6.84
CA ALA A 44 10.91 23.74 -5.58
C ALA A 44 9.68 23.54 -4.68
N MET A 45 8.76 24.52 -4.61
CA MET A 45 7.51 24.39 -3.85
C MET A 45 6.64 23.26 -4.39
N VAL A 46 6.49 23.17 -5.72
CA VAL A 46 5.69 22.10 -6.36
C VAL A 46 6.38 20.75 -6.21
N GLU A 47 7.69 20.67 -6.41
CA GLU A 47 8.49 19.45 -6.27
C GLU A 47 8.42 18.90 -4.84
N ALA A 48 8.48 19.75 -3.82
CA ALA A 48 8.40 19.32 -2.42
C ALA A 48 7.05 18.68 -2.09
N VAL A 49 5.94 19.26 -2.57
CA VAL A 49 4.59 18.69 -2.36
C VAL A 49 4.40 17.42 -3.21
N ALA A 50 4.86 17.43 -4.46
CA ALA A 50 4.78 16.27 -5.34
C ALA A 50 5.61 15.08 -4.80
N SER A 51 6.80 15.34 -4.27
CA SER A 51 7.66 14.34 -3.62
C SER A 51 7.00 13.77 -2.37
N ALA A 52 6.32 14.60 -1.58
CA ALA A 52 5.59 14.13 -0.40
C ALA A 52 4.47 13.14 -0.79
N PHE A 53 3.76 13.39 -1.89
CA PHE A 53 2.77 12.46 -2.42
C PHE A 53 3.40 11.20 -2.99
N LEU A 54 4.45 11.35 -3.80
CA LEU A 54 5.15 10.24 -4.45
C LEU A 54 5.72 9.27 -3.41
N TYR A 55 6.34 9.79 -2.35
CA TYR A 55 7.00 9.00 -1.32
C TYR A 55 6.16 8.79 -0.05
N GLY A 56 4.86 9.13 -0.06
CA GLY A 56 3.98 8.93 1.09
C GLY A 56 4.41 9.66 2.37
N MET A 57 5.16 10.76 2.23
CA MET A 57 5.68 11.57 3.33
C MET A 57 4.68 12.62 3.80
N ALA A 58 4.93 13.18 4.98
CA ALA A 58 4.22 14.38 5.42
C ALA A 58 4.45 15.54 4.45
N LEU A 59 3.41 16.37 4.26
CA LEU A 59 3.54 17.62 3.52
C LEU A 59 4.59 18.52 4.18
N PRO A 60 5.33 19.33 3.40
CA PRO A 60 6.35 20.24 3.94
C PRO A 60 5.76 21.23 4.96
N GLY A 61 6.61 21.71 5.87
CA GLY A 61 6.24 22.70 6.89
C GLY A 61 6.04 24.11 6.33
N ASP A 62 6.22 25.10 7.19
CA ASP A 62 6.19 26.53 6.85
C ASP A 62 7.50 27.05 6.23
N LYS A 63 8.50 26.18 6.10
CA LYS A 63 9.80 26.48 5.49
C LYS A 63 10.16 25.43 4.46
N LEU A 64 10.89 25.87 3.43
CA LEU A 64 11.36 25.02 2.34
C LEU A 64 12.86 25.24 2.11
N GLU A 65 13.58 24.14 1.90
CA GLU A 65 14.96 24.18 1.40
C GLU A 65 14.94 24.18 -0.13
N VAL A 66 15.57 25.17 -0.76
CA VAL A 66 15.67 25.32 -2.22
C VAL A 66 17.12 25.16 -2.65
N GLY A 67 17.36 24.48 -3.77
CA GLY A 67 18.72 24.27 -4.33
C GLY A 67 19.47 23.07 -3.74
N GLY A 68 18.76 22.17 -3.05
CA GLY A 68 19.25 20.85 -2.64
C GLY A 68 19.15 19.81 -3.77
N ALA A 69 19.72 18.62 -3.54
CA ALA A 69 19.53 17.50 -4.45
C ALA A 69 18.07 17.01 -4.41
N PRO A 70 17.49 16.57 -5.55
CA PRO A 70 16.16 15.98 -5.57
C PRO A 70 16.03 14.81 -4.59
N LEU A 71 14.90 14.75 -3.89
CA LEU A 71 14.59 13.61 -3.03
C LEU A 71 14.47 12.34 -3.88
N SER A 72 15.12 11.27 -3.44
CA SER A 72 15.01 9.95 -4.06
C SER A 72 14.86 8.88 -3.00
N TYR A 73 14.02 7.89 -3.28
CA TYR A 73 13.83 6.75 -2.39
C TYR A 73 15.14 5.96 -2.25
N GLN A 74 15.52 5.67 -1.00
CA GLN A 74 16.67 4.82 -0.68
C GLN A 74 16.19 3.40 -0.39
N PRO A 75 16.53 2.40 -1.23
CA PRO A 75 16.17 1.01 -1.00
C PRO A 75 16.82 0.44 0.26
N GLU A 76 16.07 -0.43 0.94
CA GLU A 76 16.56 -1.19 2.08
C GLU A 76 16.34 -2.69 1.84
N PRO A 77 17.19 -3.57 2.40
CA PRO A 77 16.97 -5.00 2.34
C PRO A 77 15.64 -5.38 2.97
N LEU A 78 14.99 -6.40 2.39
CA LEU A 78 13.77 -6.98 2.93
C LEU A 78 14.02 -7.53 4.35
N ARG A 79 13.13 -7.29 5.31
CA ARG A 79 13.30 -7.78 6.69
C ARG A 79 13.06 -9.28 6.86
N VAL A 80 12.56 -9.94 5.81
CA VAL A 80 12.30 -11.37 5.79
C VAL A 80 13.63 -12.15 5.81
N PRO A 81 13.79 -13.17 6.68
CA PRO A 81 14.99 -13.99 6.75
C PRO A 81 15.46 -14.51 5.39
N GLU A 82 16.77 -14.56 5.18
CA GLU A 82 17.37 -15.09 3.95
C GLU A 82 17.23 -16.62 3.84
N GLY A 83 17.57 -17.14 2.65
CA GLY A 83 17.58 -18.58 2.38
C GLY A 83 16.34 -19.09 1.64
N PRO A 84 16.38 -20.37 1.19
CA PRO A 84 15.33 -20.96 0.37
C PRO A 84 14.16 -21.53 1.20
N LEU A 85 14.32 -21.71 2.51
CA LEU A 85 13.31 -22.28 3.39
C LEU A 85 13.28 -21.48 4.70
N ILE A 86 12.12 -20.95 5.04
CA ILE A 86 11.89 -20.17 6.25
C ILE A 86 11.00 -21.01 7.17
N GLN A 87 11.43 -21.21 8.42
CA GLN A 87 10.61 -21.83 9.45
C GLN A 87 9.82 -20.73 10.16
N LEU A 88 8.49 -20.82 10.15
CA LEU A 88 7.58 -19.91 10.85
C LEU A 88 6.64 -20.71 11.75
N GLY A 89 6.92 -20.73 13.06
CA GLY A 89 6.31 -21.66 14.00
C GLY A 89 6.54 -23.11 13.56
N GLU A 90 5.46 -23.87 13.36
CA GLU A 90 5.53 -25.26 12.85
C GLU A 90 5.62 -25.35 11.31
N ARG A 91 5.45 -24.23 10.61
CA ARG A 91 5.27 -24.22 9.15
C ARG A 91 6.58 -23.93 8.41
N LYS A 92 6.89 -24.78 7.42
CA LYS A 92 8.02 -24.60 6.50
C LYS A 92 7.57 -23.90 5.23
N VAL A 93 8.01 -22.66 5.04
CA VAL A 93 7.64 -21.80 3.91
C VAL A 93 8.80 -21.73 2.91
N ARG A 94 8.52 -22.03 1.64
CA ARG A 94 9.52 -22.08 0.57
C ARG A 94 9.60 -20.72 -0.11
N VAL A 95 10.80 -20.16 -0.22
CA VAL A 95 11.03 -18.95 -1.02
C VAL A 95 11.12 -19.34 -2.49
N LEU A 96 10.27 -18.75 -3.32
CA LEU A 96 10.22 -18.98 -4.77
C LEU A 96 11.04 -17.94 -5.53
N SER A 97 10.93 -16.68 -5.15
CA SER A 97 11.70 -15.59 -5.76
C SER A 97 11.82 -14.41 -4.80
N ARG A 98 12.80 -13.55 -5.07
CA ARG A 98 13.01 -12.27 -4.39
C ARG A 98 13.22 -11.16 -5.42
N LEU A 99 12.74 -9.98 -5.09
CA LEU A 99 12.97 -8.75 -5.83
C LEU A 99 13.64 -7.74 -4.92
N GLN A 100 14.59 -6.97 -5.47
CA GLN A 100 15.29 -5.91 -4.72
C GLN A 100 14.52 -4.60 -4.72
N ARG A 101 13.68 -4.35 -5.75
CA ARG A 101 12.92 -3.11 -5.88
C ARG A 101 11.58 -3.30 -6.62
N PRO A 102 10.43 -3.14 -5.93
CA PRO A 102 10.34 -3.02 -4.48
C PRO A 102 10.94 -4.27 -3.83
N ALA A 103 11.40 -4.13 -2.58
CA ALA A 103 11.85 -5.28 -1.83
C ALA A 103 10.66 -6.24 -1.69
N ALA A 104 10.76 -7.44 -2.26
CA ALA A 104 9.67 -8.41 -2.25
C ALA A 104 10.15 -9.85 -2.17
N VAL A 105 9.28 -10.73 -1.67
CA VAL A 105 9.48 -12.18 -1.63
C VAL A 105 8.18 -12.90 -1.98
N HIS A 106 8.28 -13.84 -2.91
CA HIS A 106 7.20 -14.76 -3.26
C HIS A 106 7.42 -16.08 -2.51
N LEU A 107 6.39 -16.53 -1.80
CA LEU A 107 6.43 -17.64 -0.87
C LEU A 107 5.43 -18.72 -1.28
N ALA A 108 5.88 -19.97 -1.37
CA ALA A 108 5.01 -21.13 -1.44
C ALA A 108 4.74 -21.70 -0.04
N ASN A 109 3.58 -22.33 0.12
CA ASN A 109 3.18 -23.02 1.35
C ASN A 109 3.05 -22.08 2.57
N PHE A 110 2.73 -20.80 2.37
CA PHE A 110 2.51 -19.85 3.46
C PHE A 110 1.24 -20.17 4.25
N LEU A 111 0.16 -20.54 3.56
CA LEU A 111 -1.08 -21.09 4.14
C LEU A 111 -1.29 -22.54 3.71
N SER A 112 -1.97 -23.34 4.52
CA SER A 112 -2.42 -24.68 4.10
C SER A 112 -3.69 -24.58 3.26
N ALA A 113 -4.02 -25.65 2.52
CA ALA A 113 -5.30 -25.72 1.82
C ALA A 113 -6.48 -25.58 2.80
N ASP A 114 -6.41 -26.24 3.95
CA ASP A 114 -7.41 -26.17 5.03
C ASP A 114 -7.53 -24.75 5.62
N GLU A 115 -6.42 -24.05 5.85
CA GLU A 115 -6.44 -22.64 6.29
C GLU A 115 -7.10 -21.73 5.24
N CYS A 116 -6.84 -21.96 3.96
CA CYS A 116 -7.47 -21.22 2.87
C CYS A 116 -8.98 -21.45 2.83
N GLU A 117 -9.42 -22.70 2.91
CA GLU A 117 -10.84 -23.08 2.88
C GLU A 117 -11.59 -22.51 4.10
N GLN A 118 -11.01 -22.60 5.30
CA GLN A 118 -11.60 -22.02 6.51
C GLN A 118 -11.69 -20.49 6.44
N LEU A 119 -10.68 -19.80 5.92
CA LEU A 119 -10.72 -18.36 5.72
C LEU A 119 -11.86 -17.94 4.77
N ILE A 120 -12.01 -18.64 3.65
CA ILE A 120 -13.09 -18.40 2.69
C ILE A 120 -14.45 -18.63 3.36
N ALA A 121 -14.64 -19.76 4.05
CA ALA A 121 -15.90 -20.10 4.71
C ALA A 121 -16.31 -19.06 5.78
N LEU A 122 -15.34 -18.55 6.55
CA LEU A 122 -15.60 -17.51 7.56
C LEU A 122 -15.94 -16.15 6.93
N ALA A 123 -15.39 -15.86 5.75
CA ALA A 123 -15.55 -14.56 5.09
C ALA A 123 -16.80 -14.47 4.22
N GLN A 124 -17.14 -15.55 3.52
CA GLN A 124 -18.22 -15.60 2.54
C GLN A 124 -19.57 -15.03 3.03
N PRO A 125 -20.08 -15.33 4.24
CA PRO A 125 -21.38 -14.78 4.69
C PRO A 125 -21.33 -13.30 5.07
N ARG A 126 -20.15 -12.67 5.06
CA ARG A 126 -19.92 -11.29 5.53
C ARG A 126 -19.42 -10.36 4.42
N LEU A 127 -19.24 -10.88 3.21
CA LEU A 127 -18.78 -10.09 2.08
C LEU A 127 -19.82 -9.03 1.70
N ASP A 128 -19.35 -7.81 1.48
CA ASP A 128 -20.12 -6.73 0.88
C ASP A 128 -19.35 -6.15 -0.32
N ARG A 129 -20.01 -5.37 -1.16
CA ARG A 129 -19.36 -4.74 -2.31
C ARG A 129 -18.22 -3.84 -1.84
N SER A 130 -17.03 -4.00 -2.42
CA SER A 130 -15.85 -3.27 -1.97
C SER A 130 -15.94 -1.78 -2.31
N ALA A 131 -15.74 -0.92 -1.33
CA ALA A 131 -15.50 0.50 -1.55
C ALA A 131 -14.01 0.80 -1.82
N VAL A 132 -13.73 1.96 -2.39
CA VAL A 132 -12.40 2.57 -2.48
C VAL A 132 -12.40 3.88 -1.70
N VAL A 133 -11.27 4.23 -1.08
CA VAL A 133 -11.14 5.54 -0.43
C VAL A 133 -10.95 6.59 -1.51
N ASP A 134 -11.91 7.51 -1.62
CA ASP A 134 -11.80 8.65 -2.51
C ASP A 134 -10.55 9.48 -2.15
N PRO A 135 -9.64 9.71 -3.11
CA PRO A 135 -8.35 10.32 -2.81
C PRO A 135 -8.46 11.78 -2.37
N VAL A 136 -9.57 12.47 -2.70
CA VAL A 136 -9.83 13.87 -2.38
C VAL A 136 -10.52 14.01 -1.03
N THR A 137 -11.60 13.26 -0.82
CA THR A 137 -12.49 13.39 0.34
C THR A 137 -12.15 12.42 1.47
N GLY A 138 -11.41 11.35 1.18
CA GLY A 138 -11.07 10.30 2.14
C GLY A 138 -12.26 9.42 2.55
N ARG A 139 -13.38 9.48 1.81
CA ARG A 139 -14.59 8.68 2.07
C ARG A 139 -14.57 7.39 1.26
N ASP A 140 -15.20 6.35 1.79
CA ASP A 140 -15.46 5.13 1.05
C ASP A 140 -16.48 5.40 -0.06
N VAL A 141 -16.06 5.20 -1.32
CA VAL A 141 -16.87 5.33 -2.52
C VAL A 141 -16.90 3.98 -3.23
N ILE A 142 -18.09 3.51 -3.63
CA ILE A 142 -18.19 2.34 -4.49
C ILE A 142 -17.76 2.76 -5.89
N ALA A 143 -16.50 2.52 -6.24
CA ALA A 143 -16.01 2.81 -7.57
C ALA A 143 -16.58 1.81 -8.59
N ALA A 144 -17.05 2.31 -9.73
CA ALA A 144 -17.52 1.47 -10.84
C ALA A 144 -16.44 0.50 -11.36
N HIS A 145 -15.16 0.85 -11.18
CA HIS A 145 -14.00 0.07 -11.66
C HIS A 145 -13.48 -0.97 -10.64
N ARG A 146 -14.08 -1.09 -9.45
CA ARG A 146 -13.76 -2.16 -8.49
C ARG A 146 -14.99 -3.04 -8.31
N SER A 147 -14.99 -4.20 -8.96
CA SER A 147 -16.07 -5.19 -8.92
C SER A 147 -15.80 -6.32 -7.91
N SER A 148 -14.89 -6.13 -6.95
CA SER A 148 -14.64 -7.10 -5.89
C SER A 148 -15.63 -6.98 -4.74
N HIS A 149 -15.86 -8.08 -4.04
CA HIS A 149 -16.52 -8.11 -2.73
C HIS A 149 -15.45 -8.23 -1.64
N GLY A 150 -15.68 -7.63 -0.47
CA GLY A 150 -14.70 -7.66 0.60
C GLY A 150 -15.28 -7.50 2.01
N MET A 151 -14.47 -7.89 2.99
CA MET A 151 -14.76 -7.73 4.42
C MET A 151 -13.44 -7.69 5.22
N PHE A 152 -13.48 -7.20 6.45
CA PHE A 152 -12.33 -7.19 7.37
C PHE A 152 -12.56 -8.06 8.60
N PHE A 153 -11.62 -8.94 8.90
CA PHE A 153 -11.55 -9.58 10.21
C PHE A 153 -10.87 -8.63 11.19
N ARG A 154 -11.32 -8.64 12.45
CA ARG A 154 -10.59 -8.00 13.55
C ARG A 154 -9.33 -8.79 13.87
N LEU A 155 -8.38 -8.10 14.51
CA LEU A 155 -7.15 -8.73 15.01
C LEU A 155 -7.51 -9.86 15.98
N GLY A 156 -6.93 -11.04 15.77
CA GLY A 156 -7.17 -12.23 16.59
C GLY A 156 -8.64 -12.67 16.69
N GLU A 157 -9.50 -12.33 15.72
CA GLU A 157 -10.95 -12.56 15.82
C GLU A 157 -11.31 -14.05 16.00
N THR A 158 -10.52 -14.95 15.43
CA THR A 158 -10.63 -16.40 15.64
C THR A 158 -9.25 -17.01 15.92
N PRO A 159 -9.18 -18.22 16.50
CA PRO A 159 -7.91 -18.93 16.67
C PRO A 159 -7.13 -19.12 15.37
N LEU A 160 -7.83 -19.33 14.24
CA LEU A 160 -7.21 -19.41 12.92
C LEU A 160 -6.52 -18.10 12.55
N ILE A 161 -7.24 -16.98 12.66
CA ILE A 161 -6.73 -15.65 12.34
C ILE A 161 -5.54 -15.31 13.23
N ALA A 162 -5.64 -15.56 14.55
CA ALA A 162 -4.56 -15.32 15.49
C ALA A 162 -3.28 -16.11 15.11
N ARG A 163 -3.40 -17.38 14.70
CA ARG A 163 -2.25 -18.18 14.24
C ARG A 163 -1.62 -17.63 12.96
N ILE A 164 -2.45 -17.22 11.99
CA ILE A 164 -1.96 -16.62 10.74
C ILE A 164 -1.26 -15.29 11.04
N GLU A 165 -1.83 -14.44 11.88
CA GLU A 165 -1.23 -13.15 12.25
C GLU A 165 0.09 -13.31 13.00
N ALA A 166 0.21 -14.31 13.88
CA ALA A 166 1.48 -14.65 14.52
C ALA A 166 2.55 -15.08 13.51
N ARG A 167 2.17 -15.89 12.51
CA ARG A 167 3.05 -16.30 11.40
C ARG A 167 3.52 -15.10 10.57
N ILE A 168 2.61 -14.15 10.31
CA ILE A 168 2.94 -12.90 9.60
C ILE A 168 3.93 -12.09 10.42
N ALA A 169 3.68 -11.92 11.72
CA ALA A 169 4.56 -11.19 12.63
C ALA A 169 5.98 -11.76 12.67
N GLU A 170 6.12 -13.09 12.67
CA GLU A 170 7.40 -13.79 12.59
C GLU A 170 8.09 -13.59 11.24
N LEU A 171 7.34 -13.70 10.12
CA LEU A 171 7.86 -13.48 8.76
C LEU A 171 8.44 -12.06 8.62
N THR A 172 7.72 -11.08 9.14
CA THR A 172 8.00 -9.66 8.91
C THR A 172 8.68 -9.00 10.09
N ALA A 173 9.10 -9.73 11.13
CA ALA A 173 9.74 -9.16 12.32
C ALA A 173 9.01 -7.91 12.87
N THR A 174 7.67 -7.91 12.83
CA THR A 174 6.83 -6.80 13.32
C THR A 174 5.79 -7.33 14.28
N PRO A 175 5.44 -6.58 15.35
CA PRO A 175 4.39 -7.01 16.26
C PRO A 175 3.04 -7.24 15.56
N VAL A 176 2.24 -8.18 16.05
CA VAL A 176 0.91 -8.51 15.49
C VAL A 176 0.02 -7.27 15.45
N GLU A 177 0.10 -6.43 16.47
CA GLU A 177 -0.65 -5.19 16.62
C GLU A 177 -0.28 -4.10 15.61
N ASN A 178 0.83 -4.23 14.87
CA ASN A 178 1.14 -3.34 13.75
C ASN A 178 0.34 -3.72 12.49
N GLY A 179 -0.28 -4.89 12.46
CA GLY A 179 -1.13 -5.32 11.36
C GLY A 179 -2.51 -4.69 11.42
N GLU A 180 -3.01 -4.19 10.28
CA GLU A 180 -4.44 -3.91 10.12
C GLU A 180 -5.27 -5.20 10.19
N GLY A 181 -6.59 -5.08 10.33
CA GLY A 181 -7.48 -6.24 10.21
C GLY A 181 -7.26 -6.98 8.88
N LEU A 182 -7.39 -8.31 8.88
CA LEU A 182 -7.18 -9.11 7.67
C LEU A 182 -8.30 -8.83 6.67
N GLN A 183 -7.97 -8.23 5.52
CA GLN A 183 -8.94 -7.93 4.48
C GLN A 183 -9.12 -9.15 3.59
N MET A 184 -10.36 -9.61 3.45
CA MET A 184 -10.73 -10.65 2.50
C MET A 184 -11.30 -9.98 1.26
N LEU A 185 -10.89 -10.48 0.09
CA LEU A 185 -11.36 -10.02 -1.21
C LEU A 185 -11.74 -11.21 -2.08
N HIS A 186 -12.89 -11.09 -2.73
CA HIS A 186 -13.41 -12.02 -3.72
C HIS A 186 -13.62 -11.28 -5.05
N TYR A 187 -13.00 -11.80 -6.11
CA TYR A 187 -13.09 -11.30 -7.48
C TYR A 187 -13.83 -12.32 -8.34
N GLU A 188 -14.86 -11.84 -9.03
CA GLU A 188 -15.59 -12.59 -10.06
C GLU A 188 -14.97 -12.38 -11.43
N GLU A 189 -15.40 -13.13 -12.45
CA GLU A 189 -14.92 -12.93 -13.83
C GLU A 189 -15.13 -11.49 -14.30
N GLY A 190 -14.13 -10.97 -15.02
CA GLY A 190 -14.04 -9.57 -15.43
C GLY A 190 -13.57 -8.62 -14.33
N ALA A 191 -13.53 -9.04 -13.06
CA ALA A 191 -13.09 -8.17 -11.98
C ALA A 191 -11.58 -7.93 -12.00
N GLU A 192 -11.20 -6.68 -11.74
CA GLU A 192 -9.82 -6.23 -11.69
C GLU A 192 -9.59 -5.26 -10.53
N SER A 193 -8.34 -4.85 -10.35
CA SER A 193 -8.00 -3.69 -9.53
C SER A 193 -7.06 -2.80 -10.32
N THR A 194 -7.42 -1.52 -10.45
CA THR A 194 -6.59 -0.53 -11.13
C THR A 194 -5.23 -0.35 -10.42
N PRO A 195 -4.19 0.11 -11.12
CA PRO A 195 -2.87 0.37 -10.53
C PRO A 195 -2.95 1.34 -9.34
N HIS A 196 -2.43 0.92 -8.20
CA HIS A 196 -2.41 1.70 -6.97
C HIS A 196 -1.20 1.35 -6.10
N VAL A 197 -0.97 2.17 -5.09
CA VAL A 197 -0.02 1.93 -4.02
C VAL A 197 -0.76 1.69 -2.73
N ASP A 198 -0.18 0.89 -1.83
CA ASP A 198 -0.82 0.57 -0.56
C ASP A 198 -0.54 1.59 0.54
N TYR A 199 0.57 2.34 0.44
CA TYR A 199 0.86 3.41 1.39
C TYR A 199 -0.16 4.54 1.30
N LEU A 200 -0.42 5.18 2.44
CA LEU A 200 -1.43 6.22 2.53
C LEU A 200 -0.86 7.54 2.00
N MET A 201 -1.43 8.04 0.91
CA MET A 201 -1.07 9.35 0.37
C MET A 201 -1.59 10.47 1.28
N THR A 202 -0.74 11.41 1.64
CA THR A 202 -1.04 12.49 2.61
C THR A 202 -1.90 13.63 2.07
N GLY A 203 -2.44 13.49 0.85
CA GLY A 203 -3.27 14.49 0.18
C GLY A 203 -4.61 14.78 0.87
N ASN A 204 -5.24 13.78 1.49
CA ASN A 204 -6.52 13.97 2.20
C ASN A 204 -6.39 13.88 3.73
N ALA A 205 -7.35 14.49 4.43
CA ALA A 205 -7.36 14.57 5.89
C ALA A 205 -7.53 13.19 6.55
N ALA A 206 -8.30 12.27 5.95
CA ALA A 206 -8.53 10.94 6.51
C ALA A 206 -7.24 10.11 6.56
N ASN A 207 -6.43 10.16 5.51
CA ASN A 207 -5.12 9.51 5.46
C ASN A 207 -4.16 10.14 6.47
N ARG A 208 -4.11 11.47 6.58
CA ARG A 208 -3.29 12.16 7.60
C ARG A 208 -3.70 11.77 9.01
N GLU A 209 -5.00 11.71 9.31
CA GLU A 209 -5.53 11.23 10.59
C GLU A 209 -5.10 9.78 10.86
N SER A 210 -5.28 8.89 9.88
CA SER A 210 -4.89 7.48 9.96
C SER A 210 -3.39 7.29 10.23
N ILE A 211 -2.53 8.04 9.53
CA ILE A 211 -1.07 8.05 9.74
C ILE A 211 -0.74 8.62 11.14
N GLY A 212 -1.42 9.68 11.57
CA GLY A 212 -1.26 10.26 12.90
C GLY A 212 -1.58 9.28 14.03
N ARG A 213 -2.62 8.45 13.87
CA ARG A 213 -2.98 7.42 14.86
C ARG A 213 -2.04 6.20 14.82
N SER A 214 -1.82 5.64 13.63
CA SER A 214 -1.26 4.29 13.46
C SER A 214 0.10 4.23 12.75
N GLY A 215 0.63 5.37 12.33
CA GLY A 215 1.79 5.43 11.44
C GLY A 215 1.44 5.09 9.99
N GLN A 216 2.43 5.20 9.12
CA GLN A 216 2.33 4.87 7.70
C GLN A 216 2.32 3.34 7.51
N ARG A 217 1.68 2.85 6.44
CA ARG A 217 1.85 1.47 5.97
C ARG A 217 3.24 1.31 5.39
N MET A 218 3.92 0.21 5.69
CA MET A 218 5.30 -0.04 5.26
C MET A 218 5.47 -1.30 4.42
N GLY A 219 4.48 -2.20 4.43
CA GLY A 219 4.50 -3.40 3.61
C GLY A 219 3.14 -4.08 3.56
N THR A 220 2.99 -4.96 2.57
CA THR A 220 1.77 -5.70 2.29
C THR A 220 2.09 -7.17 2.11
N LEU A 221 1.31 -8.03 2.76
CA LEU A 221 1.27 -9.46 2.47
C LEU A 221 -0.06 -9.80 1.77
N LEU A 222 0.04 -10.25 0.53
CA LEU A 222 -1.06 -10.83 -0.23
C LEU A 222 -0.99 -12.36 -0.10
N MET A 223 -2.06 -13.00 0.34
CA MET A 223 -2.16 -14.46 0.43
C MET A 223 -3.26 -14.95 -0.52
N TYR A 224 -2.88 -15.85 -1.44
CA TYR A 224 -3.80 -16.38 -2.44
C TYR A 224 -4.50 -17.63 -1.89
N LEU A 225 -5.83 -17.61 -1.84
CA LEU A 225 -6.61 -18.65 -1.15
C LEU A 225 -7.19 -19.70 -2.10
N LYS A 226 -7.12 -19.44 -3.41
CA LYS A 226 -7.59 -20.34 -4.46
C LYS A 226 -6.63 -20.30 -5.65
N ASP A 227 -6.53 -21.42 -6.35
CA ASP A 227 -5.92 -21.47 -7.67
C ASP A 227 -6.85 -20.77 -8.67
N VAL A 228 -6.27 -19.97 -9.56
CA VAL A 228 -7.02 -19.22 -10.57
C VAL A 228 -6.81 -19.89 -11.93
N GLU A 229 -7.89 -20.11 -12.67
CA GLU A 229 -7.85 -20.77 -13.98
C GLU A 229 -7.28 -19.85 -15.08
N GLY A 230 -7.61 -18.56 -15.05
CA GLY A 230 -7.07 -17.61 -16.02
C GLY A 230 -7.16 -16.14 -15.59
N GLY A 231 -6.05 -15.41 -15.72
CA GLY A 231 -5.96 -13.99 -15.35
C GLY A 231 -5.75 -13.78 -13.86
N GLY A 232 -6.14 -12.62 -13.34
CA GLY A 232 -6.06 -12.31 -11.92
C GLY A 232 -4.64 -12.23 -11.34
N GLU A 233 -3.61 -12.10 -12.17
CA GLU A 233 -2.23 -11.89 -11.73
C GLU A 233 -2.10 -10.60 -10.90
N THR A 234 -1.30 -10.64 -9.83
CA THR A 234 -0.82 -9.41 -9.19
C THR A 234 0.34 -8.87 -10.05
N VAL A 235 0.17 -7.70 -10.66
CA VAL A 235 1.14 -7.11 -11.58
C VAL A 235 1.77 -5.86 -11.00
N PHE A 236 3.07 -5.69 -11.23
CA PHE A 236 3.85 -4.48 -10.96
C PHE A 236 4.23 -3.86 -12.30
N PRO A 237 3.35 -3.02 -12.89
CA PRO A 237 3.46 -2.62 -14.30
C PRO A 237 4.75 -1.87 -14.62
N GLN A 238 5.27 -1.08 -13.68
CA GLN A 238 6.53 -0.34 -13.86
C GLN A 238 7.76 -1.26 -13.98
N LEU A 239 7.64 -2.51 -13.56
CA LEU A 239 8.73 -3.48 -13.48
C LEU A 239 8.58 -4.59 -14.52
N GLY A 240 7.44 -4.67 -15.20
CA GLY A 240 7.10 -5.81 -16.06
C GLY A 240 7.05 -7.14 -15.30
N TRP A 241 6.76 -7.10 -13.99
CA TRP A 241 6.72 -8.30 -13.14
C TRP A 241 5.29 -8.66 -12.75
N SER A 242 4.99 -9.96 -12.73
CA SER A 242 3.70 -10.48 -12.31
C SER A 242 3.85 -11.70 -11.41
N VAL A 243 2.88 -11.88 -10.51
CA VAL A 243 2.74 -13.05 -9.65
C VAL A 243 1.40 -13.70 -9.93
N VAL A 244 1.45 -14.97 -10.34
CA VAL A 244 0.27 -15.79 -10.61
C VAL A 244 -0.29 -16.29 -9.28
N PRO A 245 -1.60 -16.13 -9.01
CA PRO A 245 -2.23 -16.64 -7.80
C PRO A 245 -2.17 -18.16 -7.77
N GLN A 246 -1.64 -18.72 -6.69
CA GLN A 246 -1.65 -20.16 -6.42
C GLN A 246 -2.05 -20.38 -4.98
N ARG A 247 -2.95 -21.33 -4.72
CA ARG A 247 -3.51 -21.54 -3.39
C ARG A 247 -2.42 -21.79 -2.36
N GLY A 248 -2.51 -21.06 -1.25
CA GLY A 248 -1.56 -21.13 -0.14
C GLY A 248 -0.25 -20.39 -0.38
N HIS A 249 -0.03 -19.80 -1.56
CA HIS A 249 1.11 -18.93 -1.81
C HIS A 249 0.85 -17.54 -1.26
N ALA A 250 1.94 -16.82 -0.98
CA ALA A 250 1.87 -15.44 -0.53
C ALA A 250 2.95 -14.59 -1.20
N LEU A 251 2.63 -13.33 -1.45
CA LEU A 251 3.54 -12.31 -1.91
C LEU A 251 3.66 -11.25 -0.82
N TYR A 252 4.86 -11.10 -0.26
CA TYR A 252 5.19 -9.99 0.63
C TYR A 252 6.03 -8.96 -0.12
N PHE A 253 5.66 -7.69 -0.04
CA PHE A 253 6.47 -6.59 -0.56
C PHE A 253 6.49 -5.42 0.42
N GLU A 254 7.66 -4.81 0.58
CA GLU A 254 7.91 -3.65 1.41
C GLU A 254 8.12 -2.41 0.54
N TYR A 255 7.62 -1.30 1.05
CA TYR A 255 7.77 0.01 0.42
C TYR A 255 8.21 1.07 1.42
N GLY A 256 8.03 0.90 2.74
CA GLY A 256 8.48 1.90 3.72
C GLY A 256 9.92 1.69 4.16
N ASN A 257 10.74 2.75 4.14
CA ASN A 257 12.11 2.73 4.66
C ASN A 257 12.27 3.47 6.00
N ARG A 258 13.45 3.36 6.63
CA ARG A 258 13.78 4.03 7.90
C ARG A 258 13.71 5.56 7.86
N TYR A 259 13.75 6.15 6.67
CA TYR A 259 13.69 7.60 6.46
C TYR A 259 12.24 8.12 6.33
N GLY A 260 11.25 7.24 6.49
CA GLY A 260 9.83 7.59 6.38
C GLY A 260 9.37 7.81 4.94
N MET A 261 10.14 7.34 3.96
CA MET A 261 9.77 7.36 2.55
C MET A 261 9.16 6.03 2.13
N CYS A 262 8.25 6.08 1.17
CA CYS A 262 7.65 4.91 0.53
C CYS A 262 8.18 4.72 -0.90
N ASP A 263 8.45 3.49 -1.34
CA ASP A 263 8.92 3.20 -2.71
C ASP A 263 7.77 3.24 -3.71
N PRO A 264 7.73 4.19 -4.66
CA PRO A 264 6.66 4.25 -5.66
C PRO A 264 6.70 3.08 -6.65
N SER A 265 7.80 2.32 -6.71
CA SER A 265 7.87 1.11 -7.55
C SER A 265 6.99 -0.04 -7.03
N SER A 266 6.42 0.09 -5.83
CA SER A 266 5.40 -0.83 -5.32
C SER A 266 4.02 -0.62 -5.93
N LEU A 267 3.88 0.26 -6.94
CA LEU A 267 2.66 0.39 -7.73
C LEU A 267 2.28 -0.98 -8.29
N HIS A 268 1.09 -1.45 -7.97
CA HIS A 268 0.61 -2.76 -8.37
C HIS A 268 -0.88 -2.76 -8.67
N ALA A 269 -1.32 -3.80 -9.37
CA ALA A 269 -2.70 -4.01 -9.78
C ALA A 269 -3.05 -5.51 -9.73
N SER A 270 -4.33 -5.82 -9.82
CA SER A 270 -4.80 -7.15 -10.21
C SER A 270 -5.27 -7.05 -11.66
N THR A 271 -4.73 -7.88 -12.55
CA THR A 271 -5.27 -7.99 -13.91
C THR A 271 -6.72 -8.49 -13.87
N PRO A 272 -7.49 -8.27 -14.95
CA PRO A 272 -8.81 -8.87 -15.10
C PRO A 272 -8.76 -10.38 -14.89
N LEU A 273 -9.64 -10.87 -14.02
CA LEU A 273 -9.92 -12.29 -13.91
C LEU A 273 -10.66 -12.73 -15.17
N ARG A 274 -10.10 -13.68 -15.92
CA ARG A 274 -10.70 -14.14 -17.18
C ARG A 274 -11.58 -15.37 -16.98
N THR A 275 -11.20 -16.26 -16.06
CA THR A 275 -11.93 -17.51 -15.81
C THR A 275 -11.79 -17.92 -14.34
N GLY A 276 -12.90 -18.35 -13.74
CA GLY A 276 -12.98 -18.78 -12.35
C GLY A 276 -13.21 -17.64 -11.36
N ASP A 277 -12.84 -17.86 -10.10
CA ASP A 277 -12.96 -16.90 -8.99
C ASP A 277 -11.62 -16.77 -8.26
N LYS A 278 -11.28 -15.54 -7.86
CA LYS A 278 -10.04 -15.24 -7.15
C LYS A 278 -10.35 -14.79 -5.72
N TRP A 279 -9.74 -15.49 -4.75
CA TRP A 279 -9.81 -15.17 -3.33
C TRP A 279 -8.44 -14.75 -2.80
N VAL A 280 -8.39 -13.60 -2.15
CA VAL A 280 -7.16 -13.04 -1.57
C VAL A 280 -7.42 -12.58 -0.15
N ALA A 281 -6.52 -12.93 0.77
CA ALA A 281 -6.42 -12.29 2.07
C ALA A 281 -5.23 -11.30 2.08
N THR A 282 -5.49 -10.06 2.44
CA THR A 282 -4.50 -8.96 2.45
C THR A 282 -4.25 -8.51 3.87
N LYS A 283 -2.97 -8.42 4.25
CA LYS A 283 -2.52 -7.84 5.51
C LYS A 283 -1.62 -6.64 5.22
N TRP A 284 -2.09 -5.45 5.61
CA TRP A 284 -1.25 -4.24 5.63
C TRP A 284 -0.53 -4.12 6.97
N ILE A 285 0.75 -3.77 6.91
CA ILE A 285 1.62 -3.63 8.08
C ILE A 285 1.94 -2.17 8.29
N ARG A 286 1.69 -1.66 9.49
CA ARG A 286 1.96 -0.29 9.92
C ARG A 286 3.32 -0.17 10.58
N THR A 287 3.87 1.04 10.52
CA THR A 287 5.10 1.43 11.24
C THR A 287 4.88 1.52 12.76
N ARG A 288 3.65 1.65 13.23
CA ARG A 288 3.27 1.65 14.66
C ARG A 288 2.05 0.76 14.88
N ARG A 289 1.68 0.53 16.15
CA ARG A 289 0.44 -0.15 16.51
C ARG A 289 -0.75 0.43 15.76
N PHE A 290 -1.53 -0.44 15.10
CA PHE A 290 -2.75 -0.07 14.43
C PHE A 290 -3.85 0.27 15.43
N VAL A 291 -4.45 1.44 15.26
CA VAL A 291 -5.58 1.92 16.03
C VAL A 291 -6.72 2.22 15.06
N PRO A 292 -7.77 1.36 15.00
CA PRO A 292 -8.90 1.59 14.12
C PRO A 292 -9.60 2.91 14.48
N ARG A 293 -10.24 3.53 13.49
CA ARG A 293 -11.03 4.74 13.75
C ARG A 293 -12.24 4.34 14.56
N ILE A 294 -12.43 4.92 15.73
CA ILE A 294 -13.67 4.77 16.49
C ILE A 294 -14.72 5.58 15.72
N GLN A 295 -15.72 4.93 15.16
CA GLN A 295 -16.91 5.63 14.66
C GLN A 295 -17.68 6.11 15.91
N ALA A 296 -17.86 7.42 16.02
CA ALA A 296 -18.76 8.03 17.00
C ALA A 296 -20.22 7.76 16.59
#